data_AF-A0A8X7RBN2-F1
#
_entry.id   AF-A0A8X7RBN2-F1
#
_cell.length_a   1.000
_cell.length_b   1.000
_cell.length_c   1.000
_cell.angle_alpha   90.00
_cell.angle_beta   90.00
_cell.angle_gamma   90.00
#
_symmetry.space_group_name_H-M   'P 1'
#
loop_
_entity.id
_entity.type
_entity.pdbx_description
1 polymer ?
#
loop_
_entity_poly.entity_id
_entity_poly.type
_entity_poly.pdbx_seq_one_letter_code
_entity_poly.pdbx_strand_id
1 'polypeptide(L)'
;MHHVLLDFPSRVCFNALRELHLFHVEFKDEASVCNLLYGCPRLQDLVVTQYSSIDVETYTIAVPSLQRLTIEEDSSQDMYGGGYVINAPSLKYLNIKGLYCIDFFLFENAPELVEAKINDVSEIDNENILASLTSAKRLSFQFTVEVKYPTGGIFYQLVFLKLRIDDINGWNLLSFMLDSSPKLQSLKLYGSCWEDCPVGWEWTQPKCVPECLLLHLETLVWRRYGWQREDEKQVATYILKNARELKKATFDPTYVKPEELEKRREMLNVLASVARASTSSHLVFEPVGR
;
A
#
# COMPACT_ATOMS: atom_id res chain seq x y z
N MET A 1 -18.69 15.47 -16.03
CA MET A 1 -17.80 14.57 -16.77
C MET A 1 -18.67 13.57 -17.53
N HIS A 2 -18.31 13.21 -18.76
CA HIS A 2 -19.04 12.21 -19.55
C HIS A 2 -18.49 10.83 -19.20
N HIS A 3 -19.31 9.97 -18.60
CA HIS A 3 -19.03 8.54 -18.43
C HIS A 3 -19.66 7.76 -19.59
N VAL A 4 -19.10 6.60 -19.90
CA VAL A 4 -19.65 5.68 -20.91
C VAL A 4 -20.33 4.53 -20.21
N LEU A 5 -21.65 4.41 -20.36
CA LEU A 5 -22.40 3.24 -19.91
C LEU A 5 -22.12 2.05 -20.83
N LEU A 6 -21.65 0.96 -20.24
CA LEU A 6 -21.35 -0.30 -20.89
C LEU A 6 -22.46 -1.31 -20.57
N ASP A 7 -23.23 -1.66 -21.60
CA ASP A 7 -24.26 -2.70 -21.57
C ASP A 7 -23.83 -3.84 -22.52
N PHE A 8 -23.52 -4.99 -21.94
CA PHE A 8 -23.20 -6.20 -22.69
C PHE A 8 -24.28 -7.26 -22.40
N PRO A 9 -25.39 -7.28 -23.16
CA PRO A 9 -26.49 -8.22 -22.92
C PRO A 9 -26.11 -9.68 -23.24
N SER A 10 -25.00 -9.89 -23.94
CA SER A 10 -24.46 -11.21 -24.27
C SER A 10 -22.93 -11.18 -24.28
N ARG A 11 -22.32 -12.34 -24.04
CA ARG A 11 -20.86 -12.50 -24.05
C ARG A 11 -20.23 -12.02 -25.36
N VAL A 12 -19.20 -11.19 -25.26
CA VAL A 12 -18.41 -10.72 -26.41
C VAL A 12 -17.44 -11.82 -26.90
N CYS A 13 -16.90 -11.67 -28.12
CA CYS A 13 -16.02 -12.67 -28.74
C CYS A 13 -14.63 -12.10 -29.06
N PHE A 14 -13.96 -11.52 -28.06
CA PHE A 14 -12.63 -10.91 -28.20
C PHE A 14 -11.50 -11.90 -27.93
N ASN A 15 -11.49 -13.00 -28.69
CA ASN A 15 -10.62 -14.17 -28.47
C ASN A 15 -9.10 -13.89 -28.55
N ALA A 16 -8.69 -12.81 -29.20
CA ALA A 16 -7.29 -12.42 -29.36
C ALA A 16 -6.87 -11.24 -28.48
N LEU A 17 -7.82 -10.63 -27.75
CA LEU A 17 -7.55 -9.43 -26.95
C LEU A 17 -6.65 -9.79 -25.76
N ARG A 18 -5.58 -9.02 -25.62
CA ARG A 18 -4.57 -9.17 -24.55
C ARG A 18 -4.58 -8.01 -23.57
N GLU A 19 -5.01 -6.85 -24.01
CA GLU A 19 -5.01 -5.61 -23.24
C GLU A 19 -6.38 -4.98 -23.39
N LEU A 20 -7.01 -4.63 -22.27
CA LEU A 20 -8.31 -3.98 -22.22
C LEU A 20 -8.24 -2.86 -21.19
N HIS A 21 -8.27 -1.62 -21.66
CA HIS A 21 -8.28 -0.45 -20.80
C HIS A 21 -9.60 0.30 -20.97
N LEU A 22 -10.34 0.41 -19.88
CA LEU A 22 -11.62 1.06 -19.78
C LEU A 22 -11.46 2.29 -18.89
N PHE A 23 -11.73 3.48 -19.43
CA PHE A 23 -11.54 4.73 -18.71
C PHE A 23 -12.86 5.49 -18.59
N HIS A 24 -13.20 5.89 -17.36
CA HIS A 24 -14.43 6.60 -17.01
C HIS A 24 -15.69 5.87 -17.53
N VAL A 25 -15.75 4.57 -17.25
CA VAL A 25 -16.88 3.72 -17.63
C VAL A 25 -17.82 3.48 -16.46
N GLU A 26 -19.06 3.12 -16.78
CA GLU A 26 -20.03 2.58 -15.84
C GLU A 26 -20.58 1.29 -16.43
N PHE A 27 -20.65 0.21 -15.65
CA PHE A 27 -21.29 -1.02 -16.08
C PHE A 27 -22.76 -0.99 -15.69
N LYS A 28 -23.63 -1.40 -16.60
CA LYS A 28 -25.07 -1.46 -16.33
C LYS A 28 -25.44 -2.43 -15.20
N ASP A 29 -24.75 -3.57 -15.15
CA ASP A 29 -24.99 -4.65 -14.21
C ASP A 29 -23.76 -5.57 -14.11
N GLU A 30 -23.75 -6.46 -13.11
CA GLU A 30 -22.71 -7.49 -12.96
C GLU A 30 -22.62 -8.40 -14.19
N ALA A 31 -23.76 -8.68 -14.85
CA ALA A 31 -23.80 -9.52 -16.04
C ALA A 31 -22.98 -8.91 -17.20
N SER A 32 -23.00 -7.59 -17.34
CA SER A 32 -22.23 -6.86 -18.35
C SER A 32 -20.72 -6.95 -18.10
N VAL A 33 -20.28 -6.88 -16.83
CA VAL A 33 -18.88 -7.12 -16.44
C VAL A 33 -18.46 -8.53 -16.84
N CYS A 34 -19.26 -9.54 -16.46
CA CYS A 34 -19.01 -10.94 -16.76
C CYS A 34 -18.98 -11.21 -18.28
N ASN A 35 -19.95 -10.66 -19.02
CA ASN A 35 -20.08 -10.87 -20.46
C ASN A 35 -18.90 -10.28 -21.24
N LEU A 36 -18.34 -9.16 -20.78
CA LEU A 36 -17.11 -8.59 -21.33
C LEU A 36 -15.89 -9.46 -21.01
N LEU A 37 -15.64 -9.73 -19.72
CA LEU A 37 -14.41 -10.37 -19.27
C LEU A 37 -14.31 -11.85 -19.69
N TYR A 38 -15.40 -12.62 -19.60
CA TYR A 38 -15.41 -14.00 -20.08
C TYR A 38 -15.30 -14.11 -21.62
N GLY A 39 -15.59 -13.03 -22.34
CA GLY A 39 -15.39 -12.93 -23.78
C GLY A 39 -13.92 -12.68 -24.19
N CYS A 40 -13.02 -12.49 -23.23
CA CYS A 40 -11.61 -12.14 -23.43
C CYS A 40 -10.66 -13.20 -22.84
N PRO A 41 -10.66 -14.46 -23.32
CA PRO A 41 -9.93 -15.57 -22.69
C PRO A 41 -8.40 -15.48 -22.73
N ARG A 42 -7.83 -14.51 -23.45
CA ARG A 42 -6.37 -14.27 -23.56
C ARG A 42 -5.93 -12.96 -22.92
N LEU A 43 -6.83 -12.31 -22.16
CA LEU A 43 -6.56 -11.03 -21.54
C LEU A 43 -5.44 -11.14 -20.50
N GLN A 44 -4.45 -10.26 -20.59
CA GLN A 44 -3.24 -10.21 -19.77
C GLN A 44 -3.13 -8.90 -18.99
N ASP A 45 -3.65 -7.80 -19.54
CA ASP A 45 -3.67 -6.49 -18.89
C ASP A 45 -5.09 -5.93 -18.88
N LEU A 46 -5.58 -5.60 -17.69
CA LEU A 46 -6.89 -4.99 -17.47
C LEU A 46 -6.71 -3.71 -16.66
N VAL A 47 -7.17 -2.60 -17.21
CA VAL A 47 -7.28 -1.32 -16.51
C VAL A 47 -8.75 -0.94 -16.52
N VAL A 48 -9.31 -0.69 -15.35
CA VAL A 48 -10.68 -0.19 -15.18
C VAL A 48 -10.62 1.05 -14.32
N THR A 49 -10.92 2.19 -14.93
CA THR A 49 -11.23 3.43 -14.23
C THR A 49 -12.73 3.65 -14.35
N GLN A 50 -13.44 3.59 -13.22
CA GLN A 50 -14.90 3.63 -13.20
C GLN A 50 -15.45 4.57 -12.13
N TYR A 51 -16.71 4.96 -12.30
CA TYR A 51 -17.47 5.61 -11.24
C TYR A 51 -18.22 4.53 -10.44
N SER A 52 -18.33 4.72 -9.12
CA SER A 52 -19.17 3.87 -8.29
C SER A 52 -20.60 3.90 -8.84
N SER A 53 -21.14 2.73 -9.19
CA SER A 53 -22.53 2.57 -9.61
C SER A 53 -23.29 1.81 -8.54
N ILE A 54 -24.43 2.36 -8.11
CA ILE A 54 -25.32 1.70 -7.15
C ILE A 54 -25.89 0.39 -7.72
N ASP A 55 -25.93 0.27 -9.05
CA ASP A 55 -26.56 -0.84 -9.75
C ASP A 55 -25.70 -2.12 -9.81
N VAL A 56 -24.41 -2.03 -9.45
CA VAL A 56 -23.47 -3.17 -9.47
C VAL A 56 -23.03 -3.52 -8.07
N GLU A 57 -23.67 -4.53 -7.48
CA GLU A 57 -23.30 -5.05 -6.15
C GLU A 57 -21.96 -5.79 -6.17
N THR A 58 -21.58 -6.44 -7.28
CA THR A 58 -20.34 -7.24 -7.36
C THR A 58 -19.62 -7.11 -8.70
N TYR A 59 -18.35 -6.73 -8.64
CA TYR A 59 -17.42 -6.73 -9.78
C TYR A 59 -16.59 -8.01 -9.77
N THR A 60 -17.05 -9.02 -10.50
CA THR A 60 -16.35 -10.31 -10.62
C THR A 60 -15.31 -10.27 -11.74
N ILE A 61 -14.02 -10.29 -11.39
CA ILE A 61 -12.88 -10.36 -12.31
C ILE A 61 -12.29 -11.77 -12.26
N ALA A 62 -12.90 -12.69 -13.02
CA ALA A 62 -12.48 -14.09 -13.13
C ALA A 62 -11.76 -14.34 -14.47
N VAL A 63 -10.48 -13.96 -14.55
CA VAL A 63 -9.68 -14.02 -15.78
C VAL A 63 -8.36 -14.76 -15.50
N PRO A 64 -8.28 -16.08 -15.76
CA PRO A 64 -7.10 -16.87 -15.41
C PRO A 64 -5.80 -16.44 -16.08
N SER A 65 -5.87 -15.85 -17.27
CA SER A 65 -4.69 -15.39 -18.03
C SER A 65 -4.16 -14.02 -17.59
N LEU A 66 -4.88 -13.32 -16.69
CA LEU A 66 -4.59 -11.95 -16.32
C LEU A 66 -3.29 -11.86 -15.53
N GLN A 67 -2.39 -10.97 -15.96
CA GLN A 67 -1.08 -10.75 -15.33
C GLN A 67 -0.97 -9.37 -14.68
N ARG A 68 -1.75 -8.40 -15.16
CA ARG A 68 -1.78 -7.02 -14.68
C ARG A 68 -3.23 -6.59 -14.48
N LEU A 69 -3.52 -6.05 -13.31
CA LEU A 69 -4.83 -5.51 -12.97
C LEU A 69 -4.66 -4.13 -12.34
N THR A 70 -5.32 -3.13 -12.92
CA THR A 70 -5.51 -1.82 -12.32
C THR A 70 -6.99 -1.53 -12.15
N ILE A 71 -7.39 -1.22 -10.92
CA ILE A 71 -8.74 -0.76 -10.58
C ILE A 71 -8.58 0.63 -9.99
N GLU A 72 -9.27 1.60 -10.59
CA GLU A 72 -9.35 2.97 -10.11
C GLU A 72 -10.82 3.37 -10.04
N GLU A 73 -11.26 3.83 -8.89
CA GLU A 73 -12.63 4.27 -8.69
C GLU A 73 -12.65 5.77 -8.40
N ASP A 74 -13.39 6.50 -9.23
CA ASP A 74 -13.65 7.93 -9.10
C ASP A 74 -14.95 8.11 -8.29
N SER A 75 -15.04 7.58 -7.07
CA SER A 75 -16.27 7.69 -6.27
C SER A 75 -16.38 9.02 -5.51
N SER A 76 -17.62 9.50 -5.35
CA SER A 76 -17.96 10.48 -4.30
C SER A 76 -18.21 9.75 -2.99
N GLN A 77 -17.78 10.31 -1.86
CA GLN A 77 -17.91 9.75 -0.50
C GLN A 77 -19.36 9.40 -0.06
N ASP A 78 -20.36 9.71 -0.87
CA ASP A 78 -21.78 9.52 -0.57
C ASP A 78 -22.37 8.21 -1.14
N MET A 79 -21.60 7.42 -1.90
CA MET A 79 -22.03 6.12 -2.42
C MET A 79 -21.44 4.98 -1.59
N TYR A 80 -22.32 4.23 -0.93
CA TYR A 80 -21.98 3.07 -0.11
C TYR A 80 -22.45 1.79 -0.80
N GLY A 81 -21.57 0.78 -0.79
CA GLY A 81 -21.94 -0.59 -1.11
C GLY A 81 -21.26 -1.16 -2.34
N GLY A 82 -21.39 -2.48 -2.47
CA GLY A 82 -20.80 -3.27 -3.53
C GLY A 82 -19.37 -3.71 -3.24
N GLY A 83 -18.79 -4.52 -4.12
CA GLY A 83 -17.47 -5.08 -3.88
C GLY A 83 -16.82 -5.74 -5.08
N TYR A 84 -15.58 -6.20 -4.88
CA TYR A 84 -14.80 -6.85 -5.91
C TYR A 84 -14.51 -8.30 -5.54
N VAL A 85 -14.65 -9.20 -6.51
CA VAL A 85 -14.18 -10.59 -6.42
C VAL A 85 -13.15 -10.80 -7.52
N ILE A 86 -11.89 -11.01 -7.14
CA ILE A 86 -10.80 -11.21 -8.09
C ILE A 86 -10.33 -12.66 -8.02
N ASN A 87 -10.47 -13.37 -9.14
CA ASN A 87 -9.92 -14.69 -9.37
C ASN A 87 -8.99 -14.64 -10.59
N ALA A 88 -7.72 -14.38 -10.33
CA ALA A 88 -6.67 -14.21 -11.33
C ALA A 88 -5.37 -14.91 -10.87
N PRO A 89 -5.28 -16.24 -10.98
CA PRO A 89 -4.14 -17.03 -10.47
C PRO A 89 -2.78 -16.65 -11.09
N SER A 90 -2.75 -16.13 -12.32
CA SER A 90 -1.53 -15.67 -13.00
C SER A 90 -1.19 -14.19 -12.75
N LEU A 91 -1.87 -13.53 -11.81
CA LEU A 91 -1.70 -12.11 -11.55
C LEU A 91 -0.33 -11.84 -10.92
N LYS A 92 0.43 -10.92 -11.55
CA LYS A 92 1.78 -10.52 -11.14
C LYS A 92 1.83 -9.10 -10.61
N TYR A 93 0.95 -8.23 -11.11
CA TYR A 93 0.93 -6.82 -10.77
C TYR A 93 -0.50 -6.38 -10.44
N LEU A 94 -0.69 -5.86 -9.24
CA LEU A 94 -1.97 -5.33 -8.77
C LEU A 94 -1.82 -3.85 -8.45
N ASN A 95 -2.71 -3.02 -8.95
CA ASN A 95 -2.80 -1.61 -8.61
C ASN A 95 -4.25 -1.26 -8.28
N ILE A 96 -4.49 -0.75 -7.08
CA ILE A 96 -5.81 -0.38 -6.60
C ILE A 96 -5.74 1.08 -6.15
N LYS A 97 -6.73 1.86 -6.57
CA LYS A 97 -6.84 3.26 -6.22
C LYS A 97 -8.29 3.68 -6.00
N GLY A 98 -8.54 4.42 -4.91
CA GLY A 98 -9.80 5.13 -4.70
C GLY A 98 -10.99 4.24 -4.32
N LEU A 99 -10.74 3.09 -3.71
CA LEU A 99 -11.83 2.22 -3.24
C LEU A 99 -12.33 2.70 -1.87
N TYR A 100 -13.32 3.57 -1.89
CA TYR A 100 -13.98 4.09 -0.68
C TYR A 100 -15.34 3.41 -0.49
N CYS A 101 -15.70 3.12 0.77
CA CYS A 101 -17.05 2.73 1.15
C CYS A 101 -17.59 1.46 0.44
N ILE A 102 -16.70 0.52 0.10
CA ILE A 102 -17.07 -0.80 -0.45
C ILE A 102 -17.33 -1.81 0.67
N ASP A 103 -18.30 -2.70 0.46
CA ASP A 103 -18.68 -3.74 1.44
C ASP A 103 -17.59 -4.82 1.56
N PHE A 104 -16.97 -5.20 0.43
CA PHE A 104 -15.96 -6.25 0.43
C PHE A 104 -14.95 -6.15 -0.72
N PHE A 105 -13.75 -6.64 -0.45
CA PHE A 105 -12.72 -6.88 -1.45
C PHE A 105 -12.17 -8.29 -1.27
N LEU A 106 -12.65 -9.22 -2.08
CA LEU A 106 -12.26 -10.63 -2.04
C LEU A 106 -11.25 -10.89 -3.14
N PHE A 107 -10.04 -11.24 -2.72
CA PHE A 107 -8.97 -11.58 -3.65
C PHE A 107 -8.50 -13.01 -3.37
N GLU A 108 -8.88 -13.94 -4.24
CA GLU A 108 -8.42 -15.32 -4.14
C GLU A 108 -6.93 -15.40 -4.46
N ASN A 109 -6.24 -16.27 -3.71
CA ASN A 109 -4.79 -16.51 -3.77
C ASN A 109 -4.13 -16.18 -5.12
N ALA A 110 -3.24 -15.20 -5.14
CA ALA A 110 -2.39 -14.89 -6.28
C ALA A 110 -0.94 -15.35 -6.02
N PRO A 111 -0.62 -16.64 -6.25
CA PRO A 111 0.68 -17.20 -5.91
C PRO A 111 1.84 -16.57 -6.68
N GLU A 112 1.57 -16.00 -7.87
CA GLU A 112 2.55 -15.35 -8.73
C GLU A 112 2.70 -13.85 -8.49
N LEU A 113 2.02 -13.28 -7.49
CA LEU A 113 2.02 -11.83 -7.25
C LEU A 113 3.43 -11.32 -6.94
N VAL A 114 3.90 -10.38 -7.75
CA VAL A 114 5.23 -9.77 -7.61
C VAL A 114 5.13 -8.43 -6.90
N GLU A 115 4.21 -7.57 -7.34
CA GLU A 115 4.04 -6.22 -6.82
C GLU A 115 2.56 -5.88 -6.64
N ALA A 116 2.22 -5.30 -5.50
CA ALA A 116 0.91 -4.69 -5.29
C ALA A 116 1.02 -3.26 -4.77
N LYS A 117 0.18 -2.38 -5.32
CA LYS A 117 0.04 -0.99 -4.91
C LYS A 117 -1.40 -0.74 -4.50
N ILE A 118 -1.59 -0.35 -3.25
CA ILE A 118 -2.88 -0.05 -2.66
C ILE A 118 -2.86 1.42 -2.26
N ASN A 119 -3.69 2.22 -2.89
CA ASN A 119 -3.77 3.65 -2.65
C ASN A 119 -5.22 4.00 -2.35
N ASP A 120 -5.47 4.81 -1.33
CA ASP A 120 -6.79 5.37 -1.06
C ASP A 120 -7.88 4.29 -0.92
N VAL A 121 -7.74 3.43 0.10
CA VAL A 121 -8.67 2.33 0.38
C VAL A 121 -9.11 2.40 1.84
N SER A 122 -10.36 2.79 2.10
CA SER A 122 -10.90 2.97 3.46
C SER A 122 -12.14 2.11 3.71
N GLU A 123 -12.43 1.86 4.99
CA GLU A 123 -13.69 1.26 5.45
C GLU A 123 -14.03 -0.13 4.88
N ILE A 124 -13.03 -0.90 4.44
CA ILE A 124 -13.27 -2.30 4.07
C ILE A 124 -13.48 -3.10 5.36
N ASP A 125 -14.73 -3.47 5.64
CA ASP A 125 -15.12 -4.29 6.80
C ASP A 125 -14.64 -5.75 6.72
N ASN A 126 -13.95 -6.12 5.63
CA ASN A 126 -13.56 -7.50 5.37
C ASN A 126 -12.15 -7.86 5.90
N GLU A 127 -12.06 -9.03 6.54
CA GLU A 127 -10.83 -9.58 7.08
C GLU A 127 -9.84 -9.94 5.95
N ASN A 128 -8.78 -9.13 5.86
CA ASN A 128 -7.47 -9.49 5.34
C ASN A 128 -7.24 -9.41 3.83
N ILE A 129 -7.49 -8.25 3.20
CA ILE A 129 -6.80 -7.90 1.93
C ILE A 129 -5.29 -8.21 2.02
N LEU A 130 -4.70 -8.03 3.20
CA LEU A 130 -3.31 -8.39 3.51
C LEU A 130 -3.00 -9.88 3.33
N ALA A 131 -3.91 -10.80 3.67
CA ALA A 131 -3.67 -12.25 3.54
C ALA A 131 -3.49 -12.64 2.06
N SER A 132 -4.26 -12.01 1.18
CA SER A 132 -4.19 -12.22 -0.27
C SER A 132 -2.93 -11.63 -0.91
N LEU A 133 -2.21 -10.76 -0.18
CA LEU A 133 -0.98 -10.10 -0.64
C LEU A 133 0.31 -10.79 -0.13
N THR A 134 0.19 -11.90 0.61
CA THR A 134 1.32 -12.58 1.27
C THR A 134 2.41 -13.11 0.33
N SER A 135 2.07 -13.39 -0.93
CA SER A 135 3.01 -13.80 -1.99
C SER A 135 3.83 -12.64 -2.56
N ALA A 136 3.41 -11.39 -2.34
CA ALA A 136 4.03 -10.21 -2.94
C ALA A 136 5.48 -10.02 -2.49
N LYS A 137 6.33 -9.67 -3.45
CA LYS A 137 7.73 -9.28 -3.19
C LYS A 137 7.87 -7.79 -2.89
N ARG A 138 6.95 -6.98 -3.43
CA ARG A 138 6.96 -5.52 -3.31
C ARG A 138 5.56 -5.04 -2.98
N LEU A 139 5.41 -4.36 -1.84
CA LEU A 139 4.15 -3.76 -1.42
C LEU A 139 4.29 -2.26 -1.25
N SER A 140 3.24 -1.55 -1.65
CA SER A 140 3.13 -0.11 -1.47
C SER A 140 1.73 0.25 -0.99
N PHE A 141 1.65 0.85 0.18
CA PHE A 141 0.45 1.46 0.73
C PHE A 141 0.65 2.97 0.78
N GLN A 142 -0.08 3.71 -0.07
CA GLN A 142 0.15 5.16 -0.21
C GLN A 142 -0.78 6.04 0.63
N PHE A 143 -1.82 5.48 1.24
CA PHE A 143 -2.75 6.13 2.15
C PHE A 143 -3.28 5.10 3.15
N THR A 144 -3.98 5.56 4.19
CA THR A 144 -4.48 4.71 5.27
C THR A 144 -5.30 3.56 4.70
N VAL A 145 -4.87 2.33 4.99
CA VAL A 145 -5.76 1.17 4.96
C VAL A 145 -6.24 0.99 6.39
N GLU A 146 -7.53 1.16 6.62
CA GLU A 146 -8.12 0.94 7.94
C GLU A 146 -8.22 -0.56 8.25
N VAL A 147 -7.06 -1.21 8.41
CA VAL A 147 -7.03 -2.57 8.92
C VAL A 147 -7.12 -2.48 10.43
N LYS A 148 -8.35 -2.53 10.98
CA LYS A 148 -8.60 -2.39 12.44
C LYS A 148 -7.74 -3.37 13.26
N TYR A 149 -7.44 -4.55 12.71
CA TYR A 149 -6.49 -5.53 13.27
C TYR A 149 -5.86 -6.36 12.14
N PRO A 150 -4.69 -5.99 11.60
CA PRO A 150 -4.04 -6.80 10.59
C PRO A 150 -3.68 -8.15 11.23
N THR A 151 -4.42 -9.18 10.84
CA THR A 151 -4.26 -10.54 11.34
C THR A 151 -4.09 -11.46 10.15
N GLY A 152 -3.28 -12.50 10.32
CA GLY A 152 -3.07 -13.49 9.28
C GLY A 152 -2.06 -13.08 8.20
N GLY A 153 -1.27 -14.05 7.79
CA GLY A 153 -0.33 -13.95 6.68
C GLY A 153 1.08 -13.52 7.10
N ILE A 154 2.05 -14.40 6.85
CA ILE A 154 3.47 -14.08 6.94
C ILE A 154 3.96 -13.78 5.53
N PHE A 155 4.54 -12.61 5.34
CA PHE A 155 5.07 -12.09 4.08
C PHE A 155 6.50 -12.61 3.86
N TYR A 156 6.66 -13.93 3.75
CA TYR A 156 7.97 -14.59 3.60
C TYR A 156 8.76 -14.19 2.36
N GLN A 157 8.10 -13.61 1.34
CA GLN A 157 8.73 -13.20 0.08
C GLN A 157 8.93 -11.69 -0.02
N LEU A 158 8.40 -10.92 0.93
CA LEU A 158 8.43 -9.46 0.84
C LEU A 158 9.85 -8.94 1.09
N VAL A 159 10.38 -8.25 0.08
CA VAL A 159 11.72 -7.64 0.13
C VAL A 159 11.66 -6.11 0.10
N PHE A 160 10.55 -5.54 -0.37
CA PHE A 160 10.34 -4.10 -0.45
C PHE A 160 8.97 -3.70 0.10
N LEU A 161 8.97 -2.71 0.99
CA LEU A 161 7.76 -2.14 1.55
C LEU A 161 7.80 -0.62 1.46
N LYS A 162 6.76 -0.02 0.90
CA LYS A 162 6.49 1.42 0.97
C LYS A 162 5.22 1.65 1.78
N LEU A 163 5.29 2.45 2.83
CA LEU A 163 4.14 2.82 3.66
C LEU A 163 4.04 4.35 3.78
N ARG A 164 2.81 4.85 3.73
CA ARG A 164 2.48 6.18 4.22
C ARG A 164 1.88 6.06 5.62
N ILE A 165 2.29 6.97 6.49
CA ILE A 165 1.90 7.00 7.90
C ILE A 165 1.20 8.34 8.13
N ASP A 166 -0.13 8.33 8.04
CA ASP A 166 -0.96 9.53 8.24
C ASP A 166 -1.68 9.54 9.61
N ASP A 167 -1.85 8.37 10.24
CA ASP A 167 -2.62 8.19 11.47
C ASP A 167 -2.18 6.93 12.26
N ILE A 168 -2.95 6.56 13.28
CA ILE A 168 -2.72 5.38 14.12
C ILE A 168 -2.79 4.05 13.33
N ASN A 169 -3.59 3.97 12.26
CA ASN A 169 -3.71 2.76 11.46
C ASN A 169 -2.46 2.53 10.62
N GLY A 170 -1.87 3.60 10.07
CA GLY A 170 -0.57 3.53 9.37
C GLY A 170 0.55 3.00 10.28
N TRP A 171 0.52 3.39 11.56
CA TRP A 171 1.46 2.92 12.55
C TRP A 171 1.26 1.45 12.98
N ASN A 172 0.00 1.04 13.15
CA ASN A 172 -0.36 -0.36 13.42
C ASN A 172 0.07 -1.26 12.27
N LEU A 173 -0.15 -0.80 11.02
CA LEU A 173 0.29 -1.50 9.82
C LEU A 173 1.82 -1.62 9.76
N LEU A 174 2.57 -0.54 10.06
CA LEU A 174 4.04 -0.62 10.11
C LEU A 174 4.51 -1.69 11.10
N SER A 175 3.95 -1.70 12.31
CA SER A 175 4.34 -2.64 13.36
C SER A 175 4.07 -4.08 12.93
N PHE A 176 2.87 -4.35 12.41
CA PHE A 176 2.51 -5.66 11.85
C PHE A 176 3.41 -6.10 10.70
N MET A 177 3.72 -5.19 9.76
CA MET A 177 4.53 -5.53 8.59
C MET A 177 5.99 -5.81 8.95
N LEU A 178 6.55 -5.11 9.94
CA LEU A 178 7.89 -5.40 10.44
C LEU A 178 7.96 -6.81 11.03
N ASP A 179 6.98 -7.18 11.86
CA ASP A 179 6.91 -8.50 12.50
C ASP A 179 6.62 -9.63 11.50
N SER A 180 5.81 -9.36 10.48
CA SER A 180 5.31 -10.39 9.55
C SER A 180 6.15 -10.55 8.28
N SER A 181 7.21 -9.75 8.10
CA SER A 181 8.00 -9.74 6.84
C SER A 181 9.46 -10.08 7.07
N PRO A 182 9.82 -11.33 7.42
CA PRO A 182 11.17 -11.67 7.89
C PRO A 182 12.28 -11.34 6.89
N LYS A 183 12.02 -11.35 5.58
CA LYS A 183 13.02 -11.08 4.53
C LYS A 183 13.01 -9.63 4.02
N LEU A 184 12.36 -8.70 4.72
CA LEU A 184 12.26 -7.32 4.27
C LEU A 184 13.64 -6.65 4.22
N GLN A 185 14.02 -6.15 3.04
CA GLN A 185 15.33 -5.53 2.79
C GLN A 185 15.27 -4.01 2.63
N SER A 186 14.15 -3.49 2.12
CA SER A 186 13.99 -2.07 1.86
C SER A 186 12.67 -1.57 2.43
N LEU A 187 12.77 -0.65 3.38
CA LEU A 187 11.63 0.04 3.99
C LEU A 187 11.60 1.51 3.56
N LYS A 188 10.49 1.93 2.98
CA LYS A 188 10.24 3.31 2.59
C LYS A 188 9.02 3.88 3.31
N LEU A 189 9.23 4.86 4.17
CA LEU A 189 8.19 5.54 4.93
C LEU A 189 7.93 6.93 4.36
N TYR A 190 6.67 7.35 4.42
CA TYR A 190 6.23 8.70 4.09
C TYR A 190 5.41 9.22 5.28
N GLY A 191 5.90 10.26 5.95
CA GLY A 191 5.13 10.93 7.00
C GLY A 191 3.98 11.78 6.44
N SER A 192 3.04 12.09 7.32
CA SER A 192 1.91 12.97 7.04
C SER A 192 2.37 14.43 6.91
N CYS A 193 1.57 15.26 6.24
CA CYS A 193 1.83 16.71 6.13
C CYS A 193 0.96 17.52 7.09
N TRP A 194 0.14 16.85 7.90
CA TRP A 194 -0.99 17.47 8.57
C TRP A 194 -0.63 17.61 10.05
N GLU A 195 -0.61 18.86 10.53
CA GLU A 195 -0.28 19.23 11.92
C GLU A 195 -1.27 18.65 12.95
N ASP A 196 -2.42 18.13 12.48
CA ASP A 196 -3.57 17.69 13.27
C ASP A 196 -3.64 16.18 13.55
N CYS A 197 -2.56 15.41 13.33
CA CYS A 197 -2.57 14.02 13.78
C CYS A 197 -2.80 13.98 15.30
N PRO A 198 -3.75 13.17 15.81
CA PRO A 198 -4.13 13.21 17.21
C PRO A 198 -2.91 12.94 18.12
N VAL A 199 -2.65 13.90 19.00
CA VAL A 199 -1.69 13.79 20.09
C VAL A 199 -2.22 12.71 21.04
N GLY A 200 -1.50 11.59 21.18
CA GLY A 200 -1.88 10.54 22.11
C GLY A 200 -1.56 9.10 21.71
N TRP A 201 -1.04 8.86 20.51
CA TRP A 201 -0.48 7.54 20.22
C TRP A 201 0.93 7.41 20.81
N GLU A 202 1.05 6.57 21.84
CA GLU A 202 2.34 6.12 22.36
C GLU A 202 2.76 4.88 21.59
N TRP A 203 3.80 4.99 20.76
CA TRP A 203 4.38 3.82 20.14
C TRP A 203 4.91 2.88 21.22
N THR A 204 4.39 1.65 21.25
CA THR A 204 4.87 0.63 22.17
C THR A 204 5.98 -0.16 21.49
N GLN A 205 7.18 -0.07 22.06
CA GLN A 205 8.31 -0.82 21.54
C GLN A 205 8.00 -2.33 21.53
N PRO A 206 8.21 -3.03 20.40
CA PRO A 206 8.04 -4.48 20.34
C PRO A 206 8.93 -5.20 21.36
N LYS A 207 8.37 -6.23 22.01
CA LYS A 207 9.09 -7.05 23.01
C LYS A 207 10.28 -7.79 22.39
N CYS A 208 10.10 -8.26 21.17
CA CYS A 208 11.11 -8.93 20.38
C CYS A 208 11.46 -8.05 19.18
N VAL A 209 12.73 -8.05 18.79
CA VAL A 209 13.15 -7.34 17.59
C VAL A 209 12.75 -8.16 16.37
N PRO A 210 12.02 -7.58 15.39
CA PRO A 210 11.66 -8.28 14.17
C PRO A 210 12.88 -8.84 13.45
N GLU A 211 12.76 -10.06 12.91
CA GLU A 211 13.84 -10.75 12.20
C GLU A 211 14.38 -9.92 11.03
N CYS A 212 13.48 -9.21 10.34
CA CYS A 212 13.88 -8.37 9.21
C CYS A 212 14.84 -7.26 9.61
N LEU A 213 14.65 -6.63 10.77
CA LEU A 213 15.58 -5.62 11.26
C LEU A 213 16.94 -6.26 11.58
N LEU A 214 16.94 -7.41 12.24
CA LEU A 214 18.18 -8.06 12.67
C LEU A 214 19.02 -8.58 11.51
N LEU A 215 18.41 -9.13 10.46
CA LEU A 215 19.10 -9.97 9.47
C LEU A 215 19.06 -9.45 8.03
N HIS A 216 18.13 -8.56 7.68
CA HIS A 216 17.81 -8.32 6.27
C HIS A 216 17.64 -6.86 5.86
N LEU A 217 17.26 -5.96 6.77
CA LEU A 217 16.96 -4.58 6.41
C LEU A 217 18.24 -3.83 6.02
N GLU A 218 18.40 -3.56 4.73
CA GLU A 218 19.57 -2.88 4.16
C GLU A 218 19.33 -1.39 3.90
N THR A 219 18.09 -1.02 3.59
CA THR A 219 17.74 0.36 3.18
C THR A 219 16.53 0.87 3.95
N LEU A 220 16.69 2.01 4.60
CA LEU A 220 15.61 2.82 5.17
C LEU A 220 15.54 4.14 4.41
N VAL A 221 14.36 4.51 3.91
CA VAL A 221 14.08 5.84 3.36
C VAL A 221 12.84 6.40 4.02
N TRP A 222 12.99 7.44 4.83
CA TRP A 222 11.89 8.13 5.48
C TRP A 222 11.73 9.51 4.86
N ARG A 223 10.68 9.70 4.07
CA ARG A 223 10.34 10.99 3.47
C ARG A 223 9.30 11.71 4.30
N ARG A 224 9.32 13.04 4.26
CA ARG A 224 8.45 13.87 5.08
C ARG A 224 8.52 13.43 6.55
N TYR A 225 9.71 13.11 7.02
CA TYR A 225 9.93 12.83 8.44
C TYR A 225 9.57 14.11 9.20
N GLY A 226 8.64 14.03 10.15
CA GLY A 226 8.11 15.18 10.89
C GLY A 226 8.99 15.61 12.06
N TRP A 227 9.79 14.68 12.63
CA TRP A 227 10.81 14.81 13.71
C TRP A 227 10.44 15.52 15.00
N GLN A 228 9.44 16.41 15.00
CA GLN A 228 8.95 17.11 16.18
C GLN A 228 8.14 16.16 17.06
N ARG A 229 7.59 15.10 16.46
CA ARG A 229 6.83 14.09 17.17
C ARG A 229 7.73 13.03 17.79
N GLU A 230 7.43 12.68 19.03
CA GLU A 230 8.25 11.75 19.80
C GLU A 230 8.10 10.29 19.33
N ASP A 231 6.92 9.90 18.86
CA ASP A 231 6.65 8.59 18.25
C ASP A 231 7.54 8.33 17.02
N GLU A 232 7.65 9.30 16.12
CA GLU A 232 8.53 9.20 14.96
C GLU A 232 10.01 9.05 15.35
N LYS A 233 10.46 9.81 16.36
CA LYS A 233 11.84 9.70 16.88
C LYS A 233 12.10 8.34 17.51
N GLN A 234 11.14 7.82 18.27
CA GLN A 234 11.26 6.51 18.92
C GLN A 234 11.37 5.41 17.87
N VAL A 235 10.51 5.41 16.84
CA VAL A 235 10.56 4.42 15.76
C VAL A 235 11.86 4.54 14.95
N ALA A 236 12.27 5.76 14.57
CA ALA A 236 13.54 5.96 13.86
C ALA A 236 14.73 5.45 14.68
N THR A 237 14.78 5.79 15.97
CA THR A 237 15.82 5.34 16.90
C THR A 237 15.80 3.83 17.05
N TYR A 238 14.63 3.22 17.19
CA TYR A 238 14.48 1.78 17.32
C TYR A 238 14.99 1.04 16.08
N ILE A 239 14.60 1.47 14.88
CA ILE A 239 15.08 0.85 13.64
C ILE A 239 16.60 0.99 13.55
N LEU A 240 17.16 2.17 13.79
CA LEU A 240 18.62 2.41 13.72
C LEU A 240 19.41 1.60 14.77
N LYS A 241 18.86 1.42 15.98
CA LYS A 241 19.49 0.63 17.05
C LYS A 241 19.46 -0.86 16.80
N ASN A 242 18.49 -1.35 16.03
CA ASN A 242 18.27 -2.79 15.86
C ASN A 242 18.68 -3.32 14.47
N ALA A 243 18.70 -2.45 13.45
CA ALA A 243 19.03 -2.85 12.10
C ALA A 243 20.53 -3.07 11.91
N ARG A 244 20.97 -4.34 11.95
CA ARG A 244 22.40 -4.73 11.89
C ARG A 244 22.97 -4.68 10.48
N GLU A 245 22.16 -5.05 9.50
CA GLU A 245 22.55 -5.10 8.08
C GLU A 245 22.25 -3.80 7.33
N LEU A 246 21.86 -2.73 8.05
CA LEU A 246 21.49 -1.46 7.44
C LEU A 246 22.70 -0.82 6.73
N LYS A 247 22.63 -0.69 5.41
CA LYS A 247 23.68 -0.06 4.58
C LYS A 247 23.41 1.42 4.40
N LYS A 248 22.14 1.81 4.23
CA LYS A 248 21.74 3.19 3.97
C LYS A 248 20.47 3.56 4.73
N ALA A 249 20.53 4.67 5.44
CA ALA A 249 19.36 5.31 6.04
C ALA A 249 19.24 6.73 5.49
N THR A 250 18.11 7.07 4.91
CA THR A 250 17.84 8.40 4.35
C THR A 250 16.64 9.01 5.03
N PHE A 251 16.83 10.18 5.65
CA PHE A 251 15.76 10.98 6.21
C PHE A 251 15.63 12.27 5.41
N ASP A 252 14.48 12.42 4.76
CA ASP A 252 14.08 13.59 3.99
C ASP A 252 12.99 14.34 4.79
N PRO A 253 13.31 15.53 5.31
CA PRO A 253 12.41 16.28 6.18
C PRO A 253 11.17 16.82 5.44
N THR A 254 10.04 17.02 6.14
CA THR A 254 8.98 17.94 5.71
C THR A 254 9.54 19.35 5.45
N TYR A 255 8.81 20.17 4.71
CA TYR A 255 9.19 21.55 4.43
C TYR A 255 9.51 22.29 5.75
N VAL A 256 10.73 22.83 5.84
CA VAL A 256 11.25 23.50 7.03
C VAL A 256 11.10 25.01 6.85
N LYS A 257 10.36 25.68 7.73
CA LYS A 257 10.37 27.15 7.77
C LYS A 257 11.77 27.65 8.13
N PRO A 258 12.23 28.82 7.65
CA PRO A 258 13.57 29.32 7.94
C PRO A 258 13.92 29.37 9.44
N GLU A 259 12.94 29.67 10.30
CA GLU A 259 13.09 29.67 11.76
C GLU A 259 13.37 28.29 12.39
N GLU A 260 13.14 27.18 11.68
CA GLU A 260 13.27 25.82 12.20
C GLU A 260 14.57 25.11 11.76
N LEU A 261 15.46 25.81 11.05
CA LEU A 261 16.74 25.26 10.59
C LEU A 261 17.66 24.82 11.74
N GLU A 262 17.61 25.49 12.88
CA GLU A 262 18.39 25.10 14.07
C GLU A 262 17.87 23.79 14.67
N LYS A 263 16.54 23.67 14.82
CA LYS A 263 15.89 22.43 15.27
C LYS A 263 16.19 21.26 14.34
N ARG A 264 16.27 21.51 13.03
CA ARG A 264 16.72 20.51 12.06
C ARG A 264 18.14 20.06 12.35
N ARG A 265 19.09 20.99 12.58
CA ARG A 265 20.48 20.63 12.94
C ARG A 265 20.53 19.78 14.20
N GLU A 266 19.78 20.15 15.23
CA GLU A 266 19.68 19.37 16.46
C GLU A 266 19.15 17.94 16.20
N MET A 267 18.08 17.80 15.42
CA MET A 267 17.55 16.48 15.01
C MET A 267 18.60 15.64 14.28
N LEU A 268 19.33 16.23 13.33
CA LEU A 268 20.40 15.53 12.61
C LEU A 268 21.47 15.01 13.57
N ASN A 269 21.83 15.83 14.57
CA ASN A 269 22.77 15.43 15.62
C ASN A 269 22.22 14.31 16.49
N VAL A 270 20.93 14.35 16.86
CA VAL A 270 20.27 13.29 17.64
C VAL A 270 20.35 11.97 16.89
N LEU A 271 19.89 11.92 15.63
CA LEU A 271 19.92 10.71 14.81
C LEU A 271 21.35 10.21 14.54
N ALA A 272 22.31 11.12 14.35
CA ALA A 272 23.72 10.76 14.19
C ALA A 272 24.36 10.23 15.49
N SER A 273 23.87 10.67 16.66
CA SER A 273 24.34 10.23 17.97
C SER A 273 23.78 8.88 18.41
N VAL A 274 22.73 8.38 17.74
CA VAL A 274 22.15 7.06 18.05
C VAL A 274 23.22 5.99 17.87
N ALA A 275 23.44 5.19 18.91
CA ALA A 275 24.29 4.00 18.83
C ALA A 275 23.65 2.99 17.86
N ARG A 276 24.18 2.94 16.64
CA ARG A 276 23.66 2.10 15.56
C ARG A 276 24.14 0.67 15.72
N ALA A 277 23.25 -0.28 15.42
CA ALA A 277 23.62 -1.70 15.34
C ALA A 277 24.58 -1.97 14.18
N SER A 278 24.37 -1.30 13.04
CA SER A 278 25.23 -1.43 11.87
C SER A 278 26.37 -0.41 11.90
N THR A 279 27.61 -0.91 12.00
CA THR A 279 28.83 -0.11 11.93
C THR A 279 29.14 0.40 10.51
N SER A 280 28.59 -0.25 9.48
CA SER A 280 28.75 0.12 8.06
C SER A 280 27.65 1.02 7.51
N SER A 281 26.62 1.35 8.31
CA SER A 281 25.50 2.15 7.84
C SER A 281 25.91 3.58 7.47
N HIS A 282 25.48 4.05 6.29
CA HIS A 282 25.57 5.44 5.88
C HIS A 282 24.26 6.17 6.15
N LEU A 283 24.30 7.13 7.07
CA LEU A 283 23.21 8.09 7.29
C LEU A 283 23.33 9.21 6.26
N VAL A 284 22.29 9.38 5.46
CA VAL A 284 22.17 10.44 4.46
C VAL A 284 20.98 11.31 4.82
N PHE A 285 21.17 12.62 4.81
CA PHE A 285 20.10 13.57 5.04
C PHE A 285 19.93 14.41 3.78
N GLU A 286 18.78 14.30 3.13
CA GLU A 286 18.54 15.03 1.88
C GLU A 286 18.20 16.50 2.19
N PRO A 287 18.73 17.47 1.42
CA PRO A 287 18.32 18.86 1.51
C PRO A 287 16.85 19.00 1.06
N VAL A 288 16.14 19.97 1.64
CA VAL A 288 14.74 20.26 1.29
C VAL A 288 14.69 20.74 -0.16
N GLY A 289 13.97 20.02 -1.02
CA GLY A 289 13.55 20.50 -2.35
C GLY A 289 14.49 20.16 -3.52
N ARG A 290 14.01 19.24 -4.38
CA ARG A 290 13.97 19.46 -5.83
C ARG A 290 12.56 19.15 -6.32
#